data_AF-A0A955HMU2-F1
#
_entry.id   AF-A0A955HMU2-F1
#
_cell.length_a   1.000
_cell.length_b   1.000
_cell.length_c   1.000
_cell.angle_alpha   90.00
_cell.angle_beta   90.00
_cell.angle_gamma   90.00
#
_symmetry.space_group_name_H-M   'P 1'
#
loop_
_entity.id
_entity.type
_entity.pdbx_description
1 polymer ?
#
loop_
_entity_poly.entity_id
_entity_poly.type
_entity_poly.pdbx_seq_one_letter_code
_entity_poly.pdbx_strand_id
1 'polypeptide(L)'
;MAVGIAATVASAVGIYMYTNGYWLELWNMARPVIISTYKAIQAYLTHSEPTQEIKTPYEWSPGKEVDTGKFIVTDLDEMGSFGVYAMTGSGKTSFIHSFLYQLFTTTSPNDIQFVIADLKDGLDFRIFRRLMHLALPVAETTKEAEKQIIWLLQEKERRSKLFKAIPENKLCNNLHKYHELGASLNLPRLPRIV
;
A
#
# COMPACT_ATOMS: atom_id res chain seq x y z
N MET A 1 26.16 -17.36 44.20
CA MET A 1 26.86 -17.41 42.89
C MET A 1 25.77 -17.61 41.85
N ALA A 2 25.34 -16.67 40.99
CA ALA A 2 25.98 -15.61 40.22
C ALA A 2 26.97 -16.09 39.14
N VAL A 3 26.74 -15.58 37.91
CA VAL A 3 27.59 -15.47 36.70
C VAL A 3 27.64 -16.72 35.79
N GLY A 4 27.45 -16.70 34.46
CA GLY A 4 27.26 -15.66 33.43
C GLY A 4 27.76 -16.16 32.06
N ILE A 5 27.21 -15.62 30.94
CA ILE A 5 27.66 -15.57 29.50
C ILE A 5 26.38 -15.66 28.61
N ALA A 6 26.09 -14.89 27.56
CA ALA A 6 26.31 -13.50 27.11
C ALA A 6 25.40 -13.35 25.86
N ALA A 7 24.69 -12.22 25.73
CA ALA A 7 23.78 -11.96 24.61
C ALA A 7 24.54 -11.60 23.31
N THR A 8 24.02 -12.03 22.15
CA THR A 8 24.08 -11.25 20.91
C THR A 8 22.78 -11.45 20.14
N VAL A 9 22.09 -10.34 19.93
CA VAL A 9 20.78 -10.19 19.28
C VAL A 9 20.92 -10.43 17.78
N ALA A 10 20.16 -11.36 17.23
CA ALA A 10 19.83 -11.41 15.81
C ALA A 10 18.34 -11.74 15.68
N SER A 11 17.52 -10.70 15.58
CA SER A 11 16.09 -10.79 15.30
C SER A 11 15.87 -11.52 13.97
N ALA A 12 15.14 -12.63 14.01
CA ALA A 12 14.76 -13.41 12.84
C ALA A 12 13.75 -12.63 11.97
N VAL A 13 14.25 -11.82 11.04
CA VAL A 13 13.41 -11.14 10.04
C VAL A 13 13.38 -12.00 8.77
N GLY A 14 12.31 -12.79 8.60
CA GLY A 14 11.95 -13.40 7.32
C GLY A 14 10.64 -12.79 6.83
N ILE A 15 10.67 -12.11 5.68
CA ILE A 15 9.48 -11.59 5.00
C ILE A 15 9.17 -12.56 3.85
N TYR A 16 7.92 -13.00 3.76
CA TYR A 16 7.42 -13.87 2.69
C TYR A 16 6.32 -13.11 1.94
N MET A 17 6.34 -13.13 0.61
CA MET A 17 5.21 -12.69 -0.21
C MET A 17 5.00 -13.66 -1.38
N TYR A 18 3.73 -13.97 -1.64
CA TYR A 18 3.29 -14.99 -2.59
C TYR A 18 2.62 -14.33 -3.79
N THR A 19 3.18 -14.50 -4.99
CA THR A 19 2.50 -14.24 -6.28
C THR A 19 3.00 -15.26 -7.33
N ASN A 20 2.10 -15.78 -8.17
CA ASN A 20 2.41 -16.70 -9.29
C ASN A 20 3.14 -18.03 -8.96
N GLY A 21 2.98 -18.58 -7.76
CA GLY A 21 3.40 -19.96 -7.46
C GLY A 21 4.89 -20.16 -7.11
N TYR A 22 5.65 -19.09 -6.85
CA TYR A 22 7.04 -19.18 -6.39
C TYR A 22 7.21 -18.61 -4.98
N TRP A 23 8.01 -19.33 -4.17
CA TRP A 23 8.46 -18.91 -2.84
C TRP A 23 9.89 -18.37 -2.95
N LEU A 24 10.13 -17.15 -2.46
CA LEU A 24 11.47 -16.58 -2.35
C LEU A 24 11.83 -16.41 -0.87
N GLU A 25 12.79 -17.21 -0.41
CA GLU A 25 13.36 -17.18 0.93
C GLU A 25 14.75 -16.50 0.88
N LEU A 26 14.85 -15.27 1.39
CA LEU A 26 16.06 -14.43 1.31
C LEU A 26 17.04 -14.68 2.46
N TRP A 27 17.29 -15.92 2.88
CA TRP A 27 18.32 -16.17 3.91
C TRP A 27 19.73 -16.38 3.37
N ASN A 28 19.93 -16.29 2.04
CA ASN A 28 21.26 -16.17 1.50
C ASN A 28 21.29 -15.31 0.24
N MET A 29 21.39 -13.98 0.45
CA MET A 29 22.48 -13.15 -0.06
C MET A 29 22.23 -11.66 0.31
N ALA A 30 22.97 -11.24 1.34
CA ALA A 30 23.51 -9.89 1.55
C ALA A 30 22.57 -8.66 1.42
N ARG A 31 21.92 -8.33 2.55
CA ARG A 31 21.60 -6.95 3.01
C ARG A 31 20.34 -6.29 2.39
N PRO A 32 19.20 -6.27 3.10
CA PRO A 32 18.05 -5.49 2.66
C PRO A 32 18.35 -3.99 2.73
N VAL A 33 18.26 -3.28 1.61
CA VAL A 33 18.35 -1.81 1.58
C VAL A 33 16.94 -1.24 1.75
N ILE A 34 16.60 -0.93 3.00
CA ILE A 34 15.45 -0.11 3.34
C ILE A 34 15.78 1.32 2.90
N ILE A 35 15.04 1.88 1.93
CA ILE A 35 15.06 3.32 1.72
C ILE A 35 14.48 3.93 2.99
N SER A 36 15.34 4.59 3.74
CA SER A 36 14.93 5.31 4.94
C SER A 36 13.78 6.26 4.56
N THR A 37 12.62 6.10 5.19
CA THR A 37 11.47 7.01 5.05
C THR A 37 11.91 8.47 5.22
N TYR A 38 12.92 8.71 6.07
CA TYR A 38 13.58 10.00 6.24
C TYR A 38 14.26 10.50 4.95
N LYS A 39 14.96 9.65 4.18
CA LYS A 39 15.57 10.04 2.88
C LYS A 39 14.54 10.34 1.80
N ALA A 40 13.40 9.65 1.80
CA ALA A 40 12.30 9.94 0.87
C ALA A 40 11.60 11.28 1.20
N ILE A 41 11.31 11.51 2.48
CA ILE A 41 10.78 12.80 2.97
C ILE A 41 11.79 13.92 2.74
N GLN A 42 13.07 13.67 2.99
CA GLN A 42 14.15 14.64 2.75
C GLN A 42 14.24 14.97 1.26
N ALA A 43 14.27 13.98 0.36
CA ALA A 43 14.29 14.19 -1.09
C ALA A 43 13.09 15.05 -1.57
N TYR A 44 11.89 14.82 -1.04
CA TYR A 44 10.72 15.66 -1.29
C TYR A 44 10.91 17.10 -0.79
N LEU A 45 11.39 17.27 0.44
CA LEU A 45 11.62 18.59 1.04
C LEU A 45 12.80 19.35 0.38
N THR A 46 13.82 18.64 -0.08
CA THR A 46 15.07 19.20 -0.61
C THR A 46 15.18 19.19 -2.13
N HIS A 47 14.15 18.71 -2.84
CA HIS A 47 14.11 18.62 -4.30
C HIS A 47 15.36 17.92 -4.89
N SER A 48 15.86 16.88 -4.23
CA SER A 48 17.03 16.11 -4.66
C SER A 48 16.64 14.68 -5.02
N GLU A 49 17.16 14.10 -6.09
CA GLU A 49 16.79 12.74 -6.55
C GLU A 49 17.21 11.63 -5.55
N PRO A 50 16.37 10.61 -5.31
CA PRO A 50 15.94 9.68 -6.36
C PRO A 50 14.45 9.30 -6.31
N THR A 51 13.70 9.67 -7.33
CA THR A 51 12.38 9.15 -7.62
C THR A 51 12.34 8.73 -9.08
N GLN A 52 12.15 7.44 -9.34
CA GLN A 52 11.81 7.01 -10.69
C GLN A 52 10.45 7.60 -11.08
N GLU A 53 10.27 7.89 -12.37
CA GLU A 53 9.01 8.35 -12.94
C GLU A 53 7.90 7.31 -12.70
N ILE A 54 6.94 7.66 -11.84
CA ILE A 54 5.70 6.93 -11.62
C ILE A 54 4.79 7.28 -12.81
N LYS A 55 4.46 6.26 -13.60
CA LYS A 55 3.69 6.43 -14.85
C LYS A 55 2.19 6.34 -14.61
N THR A 56 1.77 5.58 -13.60
CA THR A 56 0.36 5.41 -13.24
C THR A 56 0.15 5.77 -11.76
N PRO A 57 -1.07 6.20 -11.37
CA PRO A 57 -1.38 6.44 -9.96
C PRO A 57 -1.38 5.17 -9.09
N TYR A 58 -1.14 3.99 -9.68
CA TYR A 58 -1.18 2.70 -8.99
C TYR A 58 0.18 2.03 -8.90
N GLU A 59 1.23 2.65 -9.47
CA GLU A 59 2.60 2.18 -9.34
C GLU A 59 3.21 2.59 -8.00
N TRP A 60 3.93 1.67 -7.39
CA TRP A 60 4.77 1.93 -6.22
C TRP A 60 6.07 1.12 -6.29
N SER A 61 7.05 1.49 -5.47
CA SER A 61 8.37 0.86 -5.46
C SER A 61 8.81 0.51 -4.03
N PRO A 62 8.94 -0.78 -3.67
CA PRO A 62 9.47 -1.19 -2.37
C PRO A 62 10.93 -0.82 -2.14
N GLY A 63 11.70 -0.59 -3.20
CA GLY A 63 13.12 -0.31 -3.09
C GLY A 63 13.88 -0.66 -4.36
N LYS A 64 15.17 -0.95 -4.21
CA LYS A 64 16.07 -1.31 -5.31
C LYS A 64 16.46 -2.78 -5.24
N GLU A 65 16.59 -3.40 -6.40
CA GLU A 65 17.24 -4.70 -6.56
C GLU A 65 18.72 -4.57 -6.17
N VAL A 66 19.22 -5.57 -5.45
CA VAL A 66 20.57 -5.54 -4.87
C VAL A 66 21.64 -5.55 -5.96
N ASP A 67 21.50 -6.44 -6.94
CA ASP A 67 22.55 -6.70 -7.94
C ASP A 67 22.63 -5.60 -8.99
N THR A 68 21.48 -5.09 -9.44
CA THR A 68 21.42 -4.12 -10.53
C THR A 68 21.33 -2.68 -10.03
N GLY A 69 20.95 -2.47 -8.76
CA GLY A 69 20.65 -1.16 -8.21
C GLY A 69 19.42 -0.48 -8.84
N LYS A 70 18.69 -1.19 -9.72
CA LYS A 70 17.47 -0.68 -10.36
C LYS A 70 16.32 -0.71 -9.36
N PHE A 71 15.42 0.25 -9.48
CA PHE A 71 14.20 0.26 -8.70
C PHE A 71 13.29 -0.91 -9.10
N ILE A 72 12.70 -1.54 -8.09
CA ILE A 72 11.63 -2.53 -8.25
C ILE A 72 10.34 -1.71 -8.31
N VAL A 73 9.61 -1.78 -9.42
CA VAL A 73 8.32 -1.11 -9.59
C VAL A 73 7.24 -2.17 -9.70
N THR A 74 6.10 -1.93 -9.07
CA THR A 74 4.96 -2.83 -9.10
C THR A 74 3.66 -2.03 -9.09
N ASP A 75 2.63 -2.57 -9.74
CA ASP A 75 1.32 -1.93 -9.88
C ASP A 75 0.28 -2.61 -8.97
N LEU A 76 -0.50 -1.82 -8.23
CA LEU A 76 -1.57 -2.31 -7.36
C LEU A 76 -2.68 -3.07 -8.10
N ASP A 77 -2.86 -2.86 -9.40
CA ASP A 77 -3.76 -3.65 -10.25
C ASP A 77 -3.25 -5.07 -10.49
N GLU A 78 -1.95 -5.23 -10.64
CA GLU A 78 -1.34 -6.53 -10.90
C GLU A 78 -1.15 -7.33 -9.61
N MET A 79 -0.84 -6.65 -8.50
CA MET A 79 -0.56 -7.30 -7.21
C MET A 79 -1.79 -7.93 -6.56
N GLY A 80 -2.99 -7.39 -6.77
CA GLY A 80 -4.19 -7.78 -6.04
C GLY A 80 -4.06 -7.53 -4.53
N SER A 81 -4.12 -8.58 -3.72
CA SER A 81 -3.94 -8.49 -2.25
C SER A 81 -2.58 -9.06 -1.85
N PHE A 82 -1.87 -8.36 -0.96
CA PHE A 82 -0.58 -8.81 -0.43
C PHE A 82 -0.54 -8.73 1.10
N GLY A 83 0.35 -9.52 1.71
CA GLY A 83 0.54 -9.57 3.16
C GLY A 83 1.98 -9.25 3.55
N VAL A 84 2.16 -8.55 4.68
CA VAL A 84 3.48 -8.22 5.23
C VAL A 84 3.61 -8.83 6.61
N TYR A 85 4.53 -9.79 6.76
CA TYR A 85 4.80 -10.49 8.02
C TYR A 85 6.22 -10.21 8.45
N ALA A 86 6.39 -9.68 9.67
CA ALA A 86 7.71 -9.46 10.23
C ALA A 86 7.65 -9.28 11.76
N MET A 87 8.77 -9.55 12.44
CA MET A 87 8.93 -9.34 13.88
C MET A 87 8.94 -7.86 14.26
N THR A 88 8.64 -7.52 15.51
CA THR A 88 8.79 -6.16 16.03
C THR A 88 10.23 -5.67 15.85
N GLY A 89 10.39 -4.42 15.41
CA GLY A 89 11.71 -3.80 15.16
C GLY A 89 12.34 -4.10 13.79
N SER A 90 11.71 -4.95 12.98
CA SER A 90 12.19 -5.31 11.62
C SER A 90 11.95 -4.25 10.54
N GLY A 91 11.17 -3.21 10.84
CA GLY A 91 10.80 -2.17 9.88
C GLY A 91 9.44 -2.37 9.19
N LYS A 92 8.59 -3.31 9.63
CA LYS A 92 7.21 -3.49 9.10
C LYS A 92 6.42 -2.17 9.02
N THR A 93 6.41 -1.41 10.11
CA THR A 93 5.69 -0.12 10.17
C THR A 93 6.30 0.89 9.20
N SER A 94 7.63 1.00 9.14
CA SER A 94 8.32 1.88 8.18
C SER A 94 8.07 1.50 6.72
N PHE A 95 7.96 0.20 6.43
CA PHE A 95 7.60 -0.30 5.11
C PHE A 95 6.19 0.13 4.72
N ILE A 96 5.19 -0.11 5.59
CA ILE A 96 3.80 0.28 5.31
C ILE A 96 3.69 1.81 5.20
N HIS A 97 4.41 2.57 6.02
CA HIS A 97 4.44 4.03 5.94
C HIS A 97 5.02 4.52 4.61
N SER A 98 6.08 3.88 4.13
CA SER A 98 6.72 4.25 2.86
C SER A 98 5.80 3.93 1.68
N PHE A 99 5.10 2.79 1.74
CA PHE A 99 4.06 2.43 0.78
C PHE A 99 2.94 3.48 0.73
N LEU A 100 2.35 3.82 1.88
CA LEU A 100 1.31 4.85 1.96
C LEU A 100 1.82 6.20 1.47
N TYR A 101 2.99 6.62 1.95
CA TYR A 101 3.63 7.89 1.58
C TYR A 101 3.83 8.04 0.09
N GLN A 102 4.38 7.02 -0.56
CA GLN A 102 4.58 7.05 -1.99
C GLN A 102 3.25 7.27 -2.71
N LEU A 103 2.23 6.47 -2.39
CA LEU A 103 0.94 6.57 -3.06
C LEU A 103 0.26 7.93 -2.84
N PHE A 104 0.13 8.43 -1.62
CA PHE A 104 -0.58 9.70 -1.42
C PHE A 104 0.20 10.95 -1.88
N THR A 105 1.52 10.86 -2.07
CA THR A 105 2.30 11.98 -2.62
C THR A 105 2.29 12.03 -4.14
N THR A 106 1.94 10.93 -4.80
CA THR A 106 1.99 10.80 -6.27
C THR A 106 0.60 10.69 -6.89
N THR A 107 -0.46 10.75 -6.07
CA THR A 107 -1.86 10.59 -6.50
C THR A 107 -2.77 11.61 -5.85
N SER A 108 -3.90 11.92 -6.50
CA SER A 108 -4.98 12.71 -5.91
C SER A 108 -5.94 11.83 -5.10
N PRO A 109 -6.66 12.38 -4.10
CA PRO A 109 -7.79 11.69 -3.47
C PRO A 109 -8.88 11.22 -4.45
N ASN A 110 -8.92 11.81 -5.65
CA ASN A 110 -9.81 11.38 -6.74
C ASN A 110 -9.31 10.12 -7.48
N ASP A 111 -8.04 9.75 -7.30
CA ASP A 111 -7.40 8.59 -7.93
C ASP A 111 -7.35 7.41 -6.98
N ILE A 112 -6.96 7.65 -5.72
CA ILE A 112 -6.83 6.63 -4.68
C ILE A 112 -7.40 7.14 -3.35
N GLN A 113 -8.05 6.24 -2.63
CA GLN A 113 -8.46 6.45 -1.25
C GLN A 113 -8.08 5.24 -0.40
N PHE A 114 -7.79 5.48 0.88
CA PHE A 114 -7.38 4.47 1.84
C PHE A 114 -8.46 4.20 2.88
N VAL A 115 -8.63 2.93 3.23
CA VAL A 115 -9.34 2.47 4.42
C VAL A 115 -8.34 1.77 5.33
N ILE A 116 -7.96 2.45 6.42
CA ILE A 116 -6.89 1.98 7.32
C ILE A 116 -7.49 1.52 8.64
N ALA A 117 -7.05 0.33 9.10
CA ALA A 117 -7.29 -0.17 10.44
C ALA A 117 -5.95 -0.40 11.16
N ASP A 118 -5.73 0.35 12.25
CA ASP A 118 -4.59 0.24 13.15
C ASP A 118 -5.06 -0.26 14.53
N LEU A 119 -5.14 -1.58 14.67
CA LEU A 119 -5.65 -2.26 15.86
C LEU A 119 -4.69 -2.24 17.07
N LYS A 120 -3.65 -1.40 17.02
CA LYS A 120 -2.68 -1.20 18.09
C LYS A 120 -2.86 0.19 18.72
N ASP A 121 -4.11 0.48 19.10
CA ASP A 121 -4.57 1.77 19.66
C ASP A 121 -4.18 2.98 18.80
N GLY A 122 -4.10 2.77 17.49
CA GLY A 122 -3.84 3.83 16.53
C GLY A 122 -2.47 4.50 16.62
N LEU A 123 -1.48 3.93 17.35
CA LEU A 123 -0.18 4.56 17.62
C LEU A 123 0.69 4.66 16.37
N ASP A 124 0.67 3.63 15.54
CA ASP A 124 1.59 3.50 14.42
C ASP A 124 1.14 4.44 13.28
N PHE A 125 -0.19 4.64 13.10
CA PHE A 125 -0.75 5.42 11.98
C PHE A 125 -1.29 6.82 12.36
N ARG A 126 -0.97 7.36 13.55
CA ARG A 126 -1.45 8.70 14.01
C ARG A 126 -1.17 9.81 13.01
N ILE A 127 -0.01 9.76 12.35
CA ILE A 127 0.43 10.78 11.38
C ILE A 127 -0.47 10.87 10.14
N PHE A 128 -1.27 9.84 9.86
CA PHE A 128 -2.11 9.76 8.68
C PHE A 128 -3.59 10.12 8.92
N ARG A 129 -4.00 10.37 10.18
CA ARG A 129 -5.43 10.56 10.56
C ARG A 129 -6.13 11.75 9.87
N ARG A 130 -5.37 12.65 9.24
CA ARG A 130 -5.88 13.84 8.55
C ARG A 130 -5.57 13.86 7.06
N LEU A 131 -5.17 12.72 6.48
CA LEU A 131 -4.95 12.64 5.03
C LEU A 131 -6.28 12.81 4.29
N MET A 132 -6.28 13.66 3.26
CA MET A 132 -7.42 13.84 2.36
C MET A 132 -7.76 12.56 1.58
N HIS A 133 -6.79 11.65 1.46
CA HIS A 133 -6.95 10.34 0.82
C HIS A 133 -7.68 9.32 1.68
N LEU A 134 -8.04 9.61 2.94
CA LEU A 134 -8.83 8.66 3.74
C LEU A 134 -10.30 8.63 3.27
N ALA A 135 -10.79 7.46 2.86
CA ALA A 135 -12.21 7.25 2.59
C ALA A 135 -13.03 7.25 3.90
N LEU A 136 -12.44 6.74 4.97
CA LEU A 136 -13.00 6.67 6.32
C LEU A 136 -11.92 7.02 7.34
N PRO A 137 -12.27 7.55 8.52
CA PRO A 137 -11.31 7.73 9.62
C PRO A 137 -10.59 6.41 9.93
N VAL A 138 -9.31 6.49 10.32
CA VAL A 138 -8.51 5.33 10.73
C VAL A 138 -9.24 4.60 11.86
N ALA A 139 -9.50 3.31 11.70
CA ALA A 139 -10.08 2.48 12.75
C ALA A 139 -9.00 2.12 13.76
N GLU A 140 -9.26 2.37 15.04
CA GLU A 140 -8.33 2.09 16.14
C GLU A 140 -8.78 0.85 16.91
N THR A 141 -10.07 0.50 16.79
CA THR A 141 -10.68 -0.67 17.44
C THR A 141 -11.18 -1.70 16.42
N THR A 142 -11.31 -2.95 16.86
CA THR A 142 -11.89 -4.02 16.04
C THR A 142 -13.33 -3.72 15.60
N LYS A 143 -14.11 -3.05 16.46
CA LYS A 143 -15.48 -2.63 16.17
C LYS A 143 -15.56 -1.55 15.10
N GLU A 144 -14.58 -0.65 15.05
CA GLU A 144 -14.48 0.34 13.97
C GLU A 144 -14.05 -0.32 12.66
N ALA A 145 -13.09 -1.26 12.71
CA ALA A 145 -12.67 -2.01 11.54
C ALA A 145 -13.84 -2.84 10.94
N GLU A 146 -14.68 -3.45 11.78
CA GLU A 146 -15.89 -4.13 11.34
C GLU A 146 -16.83 -3.19 10.57
N LYS A 147 -17.06 -1.97 11.07
CA LYS A 147 -17.86 -0.96 10.37
C LYS A 147 -17.24 -0.55 9.03
N GLN A 148 -15.92 -0.40 8.98
CA GLN A 148 -15.22 -0.11 7.72
C GLN A 148 -15.41 -1.25 6.70
N ILE A 149 -15.33 -2.51 7.13
CA ILE A 149 -15.57 -3.68 6.26
C ILE A 149 -17.01 -3.67 5.72
N ILE A 150 -18.00 -3.40 6.58
CA ILE A 150 -19.41 -3.28 6.15
C ILE A 150 -19.55 -2.17 5.10
N TRP A 151 -18.90 -1.03 5.29
CA TRP A 151 -18.90 0.06 4.31
C TRP A 151 -18.24 -0.37 2.99
N LEU A 152 -17.12 -1.10 3.03
CA LEU A 152 -16.48 -1.64 1.82
C LEU A 152 -17.42 -2.58 1.03
N LEU A 153 -18.20 -3.41 1.73
CA LEU A 153 -19.21 -4.27 1.10
C LEU A 153 -20.32 -3.46 0.44
N GLN A 154 -20.82 -2.43 1.12
CA GLN A 154 -21.84 -1.52 0.58
C GLN A 154 -21.31 -0.74 -0.64
N GLU A 155 -20.06 -0.28 -0.59
CA GLU A 155 -19.42 0.42 -1.70
C GLU A 155 -19.21 -0.52 -2.91
N LYS A 156 -18.82 -1.78 -2.68
CA LYS A 156 -18.76 -2.80 -3.72
C LYS A 156 -20.13 -2.99 -4.39
N GLU A 157 -21.21 -3.09 -3.62
CA GLU A 157 -22.56 -3.20 -4.17
C GLU A 157 -22.99 -1.96 -4.96
N ARG A 158 -22.70 -0.76 -4.44
CA ARG A 158 -22.97 0.51 -5.11
C ARG A 158 -22.25 0.59 -6.46
N ARG A 159 -20.96 0.25 -6.50
CA ARG A 159 -20.16 0.19 -7.74
C ARG A 159 -20.71 -0.88 -8.70
N SER A 160 -21.12 -2.04 -8.21
CA SER A 160 -21.73 -3.07 -9.05
C SER A 160 -23.01 -2.57 -9.73
N LYS A 161 -23.86 -1.82 -9.03
CA LYS A 161 -25.05 -1.19 -9.62
C LYS A 161 -24.68 -0.18 -10.71
N LEU A 162 -23.66 0.64 -10.49
CA LEU A 162 -23.15 1.57 -11.51
C LEU A 162 -22.63 0.84 -12.75
N PHE A 163 -21.89 -0.26 -12.57
CA PHE A 163 -21.33 -1.02 -13.67
C PHE A 163 -22.44 -1.70 -14.49
N LYS A 164 -23.49 -2.19 -13.83
CA LYS A 164 -24.68 -2.78 -14.48
C LYS A 164 -25.57 -1.76 -15.20
N ALA A 165 -25.50 -0.48 -14.82
CA ALA A 165 -26.26 0.59 -15.46
C ALA A 165 -25.62 1.08 -16.77
N ILE A 166 -24.38 0.65 -17.08
CA ILE A 166 -23.73 0.91 -18.36
C ILE A 166 -24.48 0.16 -19.46
N PRO A 167 -24.70 0.76 -20.65
CA PRO A 167 -25.40 0.11 -21.76
C PRO A 167 -24.87 -1.29 -22.06
N GLU A 168 -25.78 -2.25 -22.28
CA GLU A 168 -25.44 -3.68 -22.45
C GLU A 168 -24.48 -3.96 -23.61
N ASN A 169 -24.40 -3.06 -24.59
CA ASN A 169 -23.45 -3.16 -25.69
C ASN A 169 -22.01 -2.73 -25.32
N LYS A 170 -21.75 -2.33 -24.07
CA LYS A 170 -20.44 -1.95 -23.54
C LYS A 170 -20.11 -2.79 -22.31
N LEU A 171 -19.04 -3.58 -22.39
CA LEU A 171 -18.57 -4.39 -21.25
C LEU A 171 -17.95 -3.50 -20.16
N CYS A 172 -18.53 -3.53 -18.96
CA CYS A 172 -17.94 -2.94 -17.76
C CYS A 172 -18.00 -3.91 -16.58
N ASN A 173 -16.90 -4.60 -16.31
CA ASN A 173 -16.79 -5.59 -15.25
C ASN A 173 -15.73 -5.26 -14.19
N ASN A 174 -14.98 -4.16 -14.36
CA ASN A 174 -13.96 -3.71 -13.45
C ASN A 174 -13.82 -2.17 -13.48
N LEU A 175 -13.02 -1.64 -12.54
CA LEU A 175 -12.81 -0.20 -12.40
C LEU A 175 -12.09 0.41 -13.62
N HIS A 176 -11.13 -0.30 -14.21
CA HIS A 176 -10.39 0.16 -15.39
C HIS A 176 -11.33 0.42 -16.57
N LYS A 177 -12.19 -0.55 -16.90
CA LYS A 177 -13.21 -0.41 -17.96
C LYS A 177 -14.22 0.68 -17.63
N TYR A 178 -14.58 0.84 -16.36
CA TYR A 178 -15.44 1.93 -15.94
C TYR A 178 -14.82 3.32 -16.24
N HIS A 179 -13.53 3.49 -15.95
CA HIS A 179 -12.81 4.74 -16.25
C HIS A 179 -12.60 4.96 -17.76
N GLU A 180 -12.27 3.92 -18.53
CA GLU A 180 -12.18 4.00 -20.01
C GLU A 180 -13.48 4.54 -20.62
N LEU A 181 -14.63 4.05 -20.14
CA LEU A 181 -15.94 4.46 -20.62
C LEU A 181 -16.35 5.86 -20.12
N GLY A 182 -15.71 6.36 -19.06
CA GLY A 182 -16.09 7.55 -18.33
C GLY A 182 -16.17 8.81 -19.19
N ALA A 183 -15.21 9.02 -20.10
CA ALA A 183 -15.22 10.17 -21.00
C ALA A 183 -16.40 10.12 -21.99
N SER A 184 -16.74 8.93 -22.50
CA SER A 184 -17.81 8.77 -23.50
C SER A 184 -19.22 8.82 -22.92
N LEU A 185 -19.38 8.44 -21.65
CA LEU A 185 -20.66 8.31 -20.96
C LEU A 185 -20.84 9.35 -19.85
N ASN A 186 -19.91 10.30 -19.71
CA ASN A 186 -19.88 11.31 -18.65
C ASN A 186 -20.05 10.70 -17.24
N LEU A 187 -19.33 9.61 -16.96
CA LEU A 187 -19.45 8.89 -15.69
C LEU A 187 -18.67 9.60 -14.58
N PRO A 188 -19.16 9.60 -13.34
CA PRO A 188 -18.41 10.13 -12.21
C PRO A 188 -17.12 9.33 -11.99
N ARG A 189 -16.02 10.01 -11.67
CA ARG A 189 -14.76 9.31 -11.33
C ARG A 189 -14.93 8.53 -10.03
N LEU A 190 -14.44 7.30 -10.02
CA LEU A 190 -14.41 6.44 -8.83
C LEU A 190 -12.96 6.21 -8.41
N PRO A 191 -12.54 6.60 -7.20
CA PRO A 191 -11.17 6.34 -6.74
C PRO A 191 -10.96 4.84 -6.53
N ARG A 192 -9.72 4.38 -6.68
CA ARG A 192 -9.31 3.05 -6.21
C ARG A 192 -9.32 3.08 -4.68
N ILE A 193 -9.99 2.11 -4.05
CA ILE A 193 -9.97 1.98 -2.60
C ILE A 193 -8.93 0.92 -2.23
N VAL A 194 -8.01 1.29 -1.35
CA VAL A 194 -6.90 0.45 -0.85
C VAL A 194 -7.00 0.26 0.66
#